data_AF-A0A349BTW5-F1
#
_entry.id   AF-A0A349BTW5-F1
#
_cell.length_a   1.000
_cell.length_b   1.000
_cell.length_c   1.000
_cell.angle_alpha   90.00
_cell.angle_beta   90.00
_cell.angle_gamma   90.00
#
_symmetry.space_group_name_H-M   'P 1'
#
loop_
_entity.id
_entity.type
_entity.pdbx_description
1 polymer ?
#
loop_
_entity_poly.entity_id
_entity_poly.type
_entity_poly.pdbx_seq_one_letter_code
_entity_poly.pdbx_strand_id
1 'polypeptide(L)'
;MMSLSLEMEPLFYYNNLKKKLLIYGLLLLIPLLGLGQEDMIISHSRFMQKVNPSAFGMNNINKTGVLYNSLGMVNNNRIESQYFFGTISFDNDNFSIGLDVYSLTMDNTGLSSTKPNLSYIFKIQLDNEVYFLPSVSLGFGSSRLDSGKLIFEDQLSLVSGYLQTESQDPLAAQIGNSNYLDLGASFIVHSSNYLFGGSIKHLNQPNISYNKENTEFSLPIRYSVQGGYEFDINP
;
A
#
# COMPACT_ATOMS: atom_id res chain seq x y z
N MET A 1 33.28 -27.91 48.45
CA MET A 1 32.99 -26.72 47.61
C MET A 1 32.03 -27.13 46.52
N MET A 2 30.74 -27.25 46.83
CA MET A 2 29.71 -27.66 45.87
C MET A 2 28.37 -27.18 46.43
N SER A 3 28.06 -25.89 46.30
CA SER A 3 26.74 -25.37 46.68
C SER A 3 26.34 -24.04 46.06
N LEU A 4 27.19 -23.31 45.33
CA LEU A 4 26.80 -22.01 44.76
C LEU A 4 26.23 -22.06 43.33
N SER A 5 26.28 -23.20 42.64
CA SER A 5 25.88 -23.29 41.23
C SER A 5 24.38 -23.58 41.00
N LEU A 6 23.65 -24.08 42.00
CA LEU A 6 22.23 -24.45 41.85
C LEU A 6 21.25 -23.28 42.03
N GLU A 7 21.64 -22.19 42.70
CA GLU A 7 20.74 -21.07 43.00
C GLU A 7 20.63 -20.03 41.86
N MET A 8 21.59 -20.00 40.93
CA MET A 8 21.59 -19.02 39.82
C MET A 8 20.73 -19.42 38.61
N GLU A 9 20.58 -20.72 38.35
CA GLU A 9 19.75 -21.28 37.26
C GLU A 9 18.29 -20.80 37.28
N PRO A 10 17.54 -20.88 38.41
CA PRO A 10 16.12 -20.48 38.44
C PRO A 10 15.93 -18.95 38.32
N LEU A 11 16.87 -18.14 38.83
CA LEU A 11 16.82 -16.68 38.71
C LEU A 11 17.04 -16.22 37.26
N PHE A 12 17.95 -16.88 36.54
CA PHE A 12 18.22 -16.60 35.12
C PHE A 12 17.03 -16.98 34.24
N TYR A 13 16.41 -18.14 34.50
CA TYR A 13 15.20 -18.59 33.81
C TYR A 13 14.02 -17.63 34.02
N TYR A 14 13.80 -17.19 35.27
CA TYR A 14 12.72 -16.27 35.62
C TYR A 14 12.90 -14.88 34.97
N ASN A 15 14.13 -14.36 34.90
CA ASN A 15 14.43 -13.10 34.20
C ASN A 15 14.24 -13.21 32.67
N ASN A 16 14.59 -14.34 32.07
CA ASN A 16 14.31 -14.60 30.65
C ASN A 16 12.81 -14.71 30.37
N LEU A 17 12.04 -15.33 31.27
CA LEU A 17 10.59 -15.43 31.16
C LEU A 17 9.94 -14.04 31.25
N LYS A 18 10.35 -13.19 32.21
CA LYS A 18 9.88 -11.79 32.30
C LYS A 18 10.23 -10.97 31.06
N LYS A 19 11.45 -11.09 30.52
CA LYS A 19 11.83 -10.44 29.26
C LYS A 19 10.95 -10.88 28.09
N LYS A 20 10.74 -12.18 27.93
CA LYS A 20 9.85 -12.73 26.89
C LYS A 20 8.43 -12.22 27.06
N LEU A 21 7.89 -12.23 28.28
CA LEU A 21 6.52 -11.78 28.57
C LEU A 21 6.35 -10.27 28.29
N LEU A 22 7.38 -9.47 28.57
CA LEU A 22 7.42 -8.05 28.25
C LEU A 22 7.52 -7.81 26.74
N ILE A 23 8.33 -8.58 26.02
CA ILE A 23 8.43 -8.54 24.55
C ILE A 23 7.08 -8.92 23.91
N TYR A 24 6.46 -10.02 24.33
CA TYR A 24 5.16 -10.44 23.83
C TYR A 24 4.05 -9.44 24.18
N GLY A 25 4.06 -8.90 25.40
CA GLY A 25 3.12 -7.84 25.81
C GLY A 25 3.28 -6.57 24.99
N LEU A 26 4.50 -6.18 24.66
CA LEU A 26 4.79 -5.00 23.83
C LEU A 26 4.38 -5.25 22.37
N LEU A 27 4.63 -6.44 21.82
CA LEU A 27 4.14 -6.87 20.51
C LEU A 27 2.60 -6.85 20.41
N LEU A 28 1.91 -7.20 21.50
CA LEU A 28 0.44 -7.19 21.58
C LEU A 28 -0.18 -5.78 21.63
N LEU A 29 0.59 -4.77 22.05
CA LEU A 29 0.13 -3.38 22.15
C LEU A 29 0.28 -2.58 20.85
N ILE A 30 1.18 -3.01 19.95
CA ILE A 30 1.41 -2.39 18.63
C ILE A 30 0.12 -2.22 17.79
N PRO A 31 -0.83 -3.17 17.72
CA PRO A 31 -2.03 -3.00 16.90
C PRO A 31 -3.02 -1.95 17.41
N LEU A 32 -2.94 -1.48 18.67
CA LEU A 32 -3.89 -0.51 19.24
C LEU A 32 -3.67 0.94 18.76
N LEU A 33 -2.57 1.20 18.06
CA LEU A 33 -2.22 2.54 17.54
C LEU A 33 -2.42 2.68 16.02
N GLY A 34 -3.01 1.66 15.37
CA GLY A 34 -3.14 1.63 13.92
C GLY A 34 -4.24 2.55 13.39
N LEU A 35 -3.85 3.66 12.74
CA LEU A 35 -4.68 4.35 11.76
C LEU A 35 -4.24 3.88 10.38
N GLY A 36 -5.06 3.06 9.70
CA GLY A 36 -4.74 2.51 8.38
C GLY A 36 -5.67 3.04 7.29
N GLN A 37 -5.12 3.63 6.24
CA GLN A 37 -5.80 3.85 4.96
C GLN A 37 -5.13 2.94 3.93
N GLU A 38 -5.90 2.13 3.22
CA GLU A 38 -5.37 1.16 2.25
C GLU A 38 -6.16 1.19 0.95
N ASP A 39 -5.50 0.82 -0.15
CA ASP A 39 -6.14 0.63 -1.44
C ASP A 39 -7.11 -0.57 -1.36
N MET A 40 -8.27 -0.48 -2.03
CA MET A 40 -9.23 -1.60 -2.08
C MET A 40 -8.74 -2.69 -3.02
N ILE A 41 -7.92 -3.60 -2.50
CA ILE A 41 -7.43 -4.79 -3.19
C ILE A 41 -7.67 -6.02 -2.31
N ILE A 42 -8.02 -7.14 -2.94
CA ILE A 42 -8.11 -8.45 -2.27
C ILE A 42 -6.77 -9.18 -2.33
N SER A 43 -6.46 -9.94 -1.28
CA SER A 43 -5.26 -10.80 -1.19
C SER A 43 -3.91 -10.07 -1.15
N HIS A 44 -3.78 -9.03 -0.31
CA HIS A 44 -2.52 -8.30 -0.10
C HIS A 44 -1.29 -9.18 0.15
N SER A 45 -1.45 -10.31 0.85
CA SER A 45 -0.36 -11.26 1.10
C SER A 45 0.19 -11.94 -0.15
N ARG A 46 -0.61 -12.05 -1.22
CA ARG A 46 -0.18 -12.64 -2.51
C ARG A 46 0.45 -11.61 -3.44
N PHE A 47 0.06 -10.34 -3.30
CA PHE A 47 0.47 -9.26 -4.20
C PHE A 47 1.32 -8.21 -3.46
N MET A 48 2.39 -8.68 -2.81
CA MET A 48 3.30 -7.85 -2.01
C MET A 48 3.87 -6.66 -2.80
N GLN A 49 4.04 -6.79 -4.11
CA GLN A 49 4.54 -5.73 -4.99
C GLN A 49 3.71 -4.45 -4.98
N LYS A 50 2.39 -4.57 -4.73
CA LYS A 50 1.49 -3.43 -4.64
C LYS A 50 1.79 -2.57 -3.43
N VAL A 51 2.16 -3.20 -2.32
CA VAL A 51 2.48 -2.54 -1.04
C VAL A 51 3.96 -2.13 -1.00
N ASN A 52 4.84 -3.00 -1.49
CA ASN A 52 6.29 -2.84 -1.50
C ASN A 52 6.85 -3.22 -2.89
N PRO A 53 7.17 -2.22 -3.73
CA PRO A 53 7.69 -2.43 -5.08
C PRO A 53 8.95 -3.30 -5.17
N SER A 54 9.76 -3.40 -4.11
CA SER A 54 10.92 -4.29 -4.07
C SER A 54 10.55 -5.76 -4.30
N ALA A 55 9.30 -6.16 -4.04
CA ALA A 55 8.84 -7.53 -4.30
C ALA A 55 8.81 -7.88 -5.80
N PHE A 56 8.90 -6.91 -6.71
CA PHE A 56 9.08 -7.18 -8.14
C PHE A 56 10.41 -7.88 -8.46
N GLY A 57 11.47 -7.62 -7.68
CA GLY A 57 12.78 -8.25 -7.85
C GLY A 57 12.94 -9.60 -7.15
N MET A 58 11.93 -10.08 -6.42
CA MET A 58 12.01 -11.39 -5.77
C MET A 58 12.08 -12.53 -6.79
N ASN A 59 12.98 -13.47 -6.53
CA ASN A 59 13.21 -14.70 -7.29
C ASN A 59 13.67 -14.49 -8.75
N ASN A 60 13.94 -13.26 -9.19
CA ASN A 60 14.43 -12.96 -10.54
C ASN A 60 13.50 -13.47 -11.67
N ILE A 61 12.20 -13.60 -11.42
CA ILE A 61 11.26 -14.15 -12.39
C ILE A 61 10.51 -13.02 -13.09
N ASN A 62 10.44 -13.11 -14.43
CA ASN A 62 9.51 -12.31 -15.22
C ASN A 62 8.08 -12.75 -14.92
N LYS A 63 7.28 -11.88 -14.31
CA LYS A 63 5.89 -12.16 -13.93
C LYS A 63 4.98 -11.06 -14.44
N THR A 64 3.78 -11.44 -14.84
CA THR A 64 2.70 -10.52 -15.18
C THR A 64 1.41 -11.02 -14.53
N GLY A 65 0.49 -10.11 -14.24
CA GLY A 65 -0.78 -10.47 -13.64
C GLY A 65 -1.81 -9.36 -13.75
N VAL A 66 -3.06 -9.78 -13.70
CA VAL A 66 -4.24 -8.91 -13.66
C VAL A 66 -5.11 -9.37 -12.50
N LEU A 67 -5.65 -8.41 -11.75
CA LEU A 67 -6.69 -8.61 -10.77
C LEU A 67 -7.84 -7.67 -11.10
N TYR A 68 -9.04 -8.20 -10.98
CA TYR A 68 -10.27 -7.43 -11.01
C TYR A 68 -11.04 -7.78 -9.75
N ASN A 69 -11.52 -6.76 -9.06
CA ASN A 69 -12.35 -6.89 -7.87
C ASN A 69 -13.56 -5.97 -8.00
N SER A 70 -14.72 -6.46 -7.60
CA SER A 70 -15.96 -5.68 -7.59
C SER A 70 -16.68 -5.88 -6.28
N LEU A 71 -16.96 -4.78 -5.60
CA LEU A 71 -17.72 -4.75 -4.35
C LEU A 71 -19.09 -4.14 -4.65
N GLY A 72 -20.13 -4.97 -4.51
CA GLY A 72 -21.51 -4.52 -4.59
C GLY A 72 -21.91 -3.80 -3.30
N MET A 73 -22.55 -2.64 -3.44
CA MET A 73 -23.18 -1.88 -2.37
C MET A 73 -24.71 -1.91 -2.52
N VAL A 74 -25.40 -1.49 -1.46
CA VAL A 74 -26.85 -1.28 -1.50
C VAL A 74 -27.20 -0.27 -2.61
N ASN A 75 -28.33 -0.48 -3.30
CA ASN A 75 -28.84 0.34 -4.42
C ASN A 75 -28.11 0.19 -5.76
N ASN A 76 -27.63 -1.02 -6.09
CA ASN A 76 -27.01 -1.33 -7.40
C ASN A 76 -25.69 -0.58 -7.68
N ASN A 77 -25.08 -0.03 -6.63
CA ASN A 77 -23.81 0.67 -6.69
C ASN A 77 -22.66 -0.33 -6.67
N ARG A 78 -21.63 -0.08 -7.47
CA ARG A 78 -20.45 -0.93 -7.56
C ARG A 78 -19.20 -0.09 -7.34
N ILE A 79 -18.29 -0.63 -6.53
CA ILE A 79 -16.91 -0.17 -6.45
C ILE A 79 -16.08 -1.20 -7.19
N GLU A 80 -15.36 -0.77 -8.21
CA GLU A 80 -14.52 -1.64 -9.02
C GLU A 80 -13.06 -1.26 -8.86
N SER A 81 -12.21 -2.25 -8.59
CA SER A 81 -10.77 -2.06 -8.55
C SER A 81 -10.08 -3.03 -9.51
N GLN A 82 -9.15 -2.49 -10.28
CA GLN A 82 -8.39 -3.21 -11.29
C GLN A 82 -6.91 -3.01 -11.00
N TYR A 83 -6.15 -4.09 -11.05
CA TYR A 83 -4.72 -4.04 -10.82
C TYR A 83 -3.99 -4.88 -11.86
N PHE A 84 -3.17 -4.23 -12.66
CA PHE A 84 -2.26 -4.88 -13.59
C PHE A 84 -0.82 -4.70 -13.08
N PHE A 85 0.00 -5.73 -13.23
CA PHE A 85 1.43 -5.62 -12.94
C PHE A 85 2.26 -6.50 -13.86
N GLY A 86 3.50 -6.08 -14.09
CA GLY A 86 4.51 -6.80 -14.84
C GLY A 86 5.92 -6.52 -14.30
N THR A 87 6.83 -7.48 -14.39
CA THR A 87 8.26 -7.25 -14.10
C THR A 87 9.12 -7.95 -15.13
N ILE A 88 10.27 -7.34 -15.41
CA ILE A 88 11.35 -7.90 -16.19
C ILE A 88 12.61 -7.88 -15.33
N SER A 89 13.23 -9.05 -15.14
CA SER A 89 14.50 -9.20 -14.42
C SER A 89 15.67 -9.24 -15.40
N PHE A 90 16.72 -8.51 -15.08
CA PHE A 90 17.99 -8.46 -15.80
C PHE A 90 19.07 -9.08 -14.91
N ASP A 91 19.16 -10.41 -14.96
CA ASP A 91 19.97 -11.19 -14.02
C ASP A 91 21.46 -10.94 -14.15
N ASN A 92 21.93 -10.68 -15.38
CA ASN A 92 23.34 -10.36 -15.65
C ASN A 92 23.78 -9.02 -15.01
N ASP A 93 22.84 -8.09 -14.88
CA ASP A 93 23.10 -6.72 -14.40
C ASP A 93 22.60 -6.49 -12.96
N ASN A 94 22.07 -7.54 -12.31
CA ASN A 94 21.55 -7.50 -10.94
C ASN A 94 20.47 -6.45 -10.71
N PHE A 95 19.54 -6.26 -11.64
CA PHE A 95 18.38 -5.38 -11.42
C PHE A 95 17.10 -5.93 -12.04
N SER A 96 15.96 -5.38 -11.62
CA SER A 96 14.65 -5.66 -12.20
C SER A 96 13.89 -4.36 -12.40
N ILE A 97 13.03 -4.33 -13.42
CA ILE A 97 12.10 -3.23 -13.69
C ILE A 97 10.68 -3.75 -13.51
N GLY A 98 9.96 -3.18 -12.56
CA GLY A 98 8.55 -3.45 -12.31
C GLY A 98 7.67 -2.33 -12.86
N LEU A 99 6.52 -2.68 -13.40
CA LEU A 99 5.47 -1.76 -13.79
C LEU A 99 4.15 -2.24 -13.21
N ASP A 100 3.37 -1.33 -12.65
CA ASP A 100 2.04 -1.62 -12.17
C ASP A 100 1.06 -0.48 -12.43
N VAL A 101 -0.21 -0.83 -12.62
CA VAL A 101 -1.29 0.12 -12.83
C VAL A 101 -2.44 -0.29 -11.94
N TYR A 102 -2.84 0.60 -11.05
CA TYR A 102 -4.03 0.43 -10.23
C TYR A 102 -5.10 1.41 -10.66
N SER A 103 -6.32 0.91 -10.88
CA SER A 103 -7.49 1.72 -11.18
C SER A 103 -8.61 1.43 -10.17
N LEU A 104 -9.30 2.48 -9.74
CA LEU A 104 -10.46 2.44 -8.85
C LEU A 104 -11.58 3.27 -9.47
N THR A 105 -12.74 2.67 -9.64
CA THR A 105 -13.94 3.35 -10.15
C THR A 105 -15.09 3.18 -9.16
N MET A 106 -15.77 4.29 -8.85
CA MET A 106 -16.97 4.35 -8.02
C MET A 106 -18.05 5.09 -8.79
N ASP A 107 -18.95 4.32 -9.41
CA ASP A 107 -19.89 4.88 -10.40
C ASP A 107 -20.88 5.88 -9.82
N ASN A 108 -21.34 5.66 -8.59
CA ASN A 108 -22.33 6.51 -7.91
C ASN A 108 -21.78 7.89 -7.54
N THR A 109 -20.51 7.96 -7.16
CA THR A 109 -19.87 9.23 -6.83
C THR A 109 -19.21 9.87 -8.05
N GLY A 110 -19.26 9.21 -9.22
CA GLY A 110 -18.55 9.65 -10.41
C GLY A 110 -17.02 9.70 -10.27
N LEU A 111 -16.46 8.95 -9.32
CA LEU A 111 -15.03 8.96 -9.03
C LEU A 111 -14.33 7.88 -9.87
N SER A 112 -13.26 8.26 -10.56
CA SER A 112 -12.33 7.33 -11.20
C SER A 112 -10.89 7.76 -10.92
N SER A 113 -10.09 6.86 -10.36
CA SER A 113 -8.68 7.09 -10.08
C SER A 113 -7.83 6.02 -10.73
N THR A 114 -6.74 6.43 -11.38
CA THR A 114 -5.77 5.53 -12.01
C THR A 114 -4.35 5.95 -11.62
N LYS A 115 -3.54 4.98 -11.22
CA LYS A 115 -2.18 5.16 -10.69
C LYS A 115 -1.22 4.17 -11.36
N PRO A 116 -0.69 4.47 -12.55
CA PRO A 116 0.50 3.82 -13.08
C PRO A 116 1.72 4.12 -12.21
N ASN A 117 2.59 3.13 -12.06
CA ASN A 117 3.81 3.20 -11.29
C ASN A 117 4.92 2.38 -11.97
N LEU A 118 6.11 2.95 -12.03
CA LEU A 118 7.32 2.33 -12.54
C LEU A 118 8.32 2.19 -11.39
N SER A 119 8.89 1.00 -11.24
CA SER A 119 9.78 0.67 -10.13
C SER A 119 11.08 0.11 -10.65
N TYR A 120 12.20 0.63 -10.13
CA TYR A 120 13.53 0.09 -10.36
C TYR A 120 13.98 -0.62 -9.08
N ILE A 121 14.42 -1.86 -9.21
CA ILE A 121 14.82 -2.72 -8.08
C ILE A 121 16.26 -3.16 -8.35
N PHE A 122 17.17 -2.83 -7.45
CA PHE A 122 18.54 -3.32 -7.52
C PHE A 122 18.69 -4.55 -6.63
N LYS A 123 19.48 -5.53 -7.06
CA LYS A 123 19.71 -6.79 -6.33
C LYS A 123 21.11 -6.80 -5.76
N ILE A 124 21.19 -6.94 -4.44
CA ILE A 124 22.45 -7.04 -3.70
C ILE A 124 22.45 -8.39 -2.99
N GLN A 125 23.42 -9.25 -3.30
CA GLN A 125 23.64 -10.47 -2.54
C GLN A 125 24.55 -10.13 -1.36
N LEU A 126 24.01 -10.20 -0.13
CA LEU A 126 24.76 -9.92 1.10
C LEU A 126 25.54 -11.14 1.56
N ASP A 127 24.95 -12.32 1.40
CA ASP A 127 25.52 -13.63 1.72
C ASP A 127 25.02 -14.66 0.69
N ASN A 128 25.50 -15.90 0.75
CA ASN A 128 25.10 -16.98 -0.15
C ASN A 128 23.58 -17.17 -0.20
N GLU A 129 22.90 -16.98 0.94
CA GLU A 129 21.46 -17.19 1.06
C GLU A 129 20.67 -15.91 1.36
N VAL A 130 21.32 -14.74 1.44
CA VAL A 130 20.66 -13.49 1.85
C VAL A 130 20.76 -12.44 0.75
N TYR A 131 19.60 -11.96 0.32
CA TYR A 131 19.46 -10.93 -0.70
C TYR A 131 18.81 -9.68 -0.15
N PHE A 132 19.32 -8.53 -0.54
CA PHE A 132 18.78 -7.21 -0.27
C PHE A 132 18.35 -6.56 -1.59
N LEU A 133 17.09 -6.14 -1.63
CA LEU A 133 16.39 -5.63 -2.80
C LEU A 133 15.92 -4.17 -2.55
N PRO A 134 16.81 -3.18 -2.52
CA PRO A 134 16.40 -1.78 -2.49
C PRO A 134 15.69 -1.39 -3.80
N SER A 135 14.70 -0.52 -3.71
CA SER A 135 13.93 -0.04 -4.84
C SER A 135 13.55 1.42 -4.70
N VAL A 136 13.46 2.09 -5.84
CA VAL A 136 12.82 3.39 -6.01
C VAL A 136 11.67 3.26 -6.99
N SER A 137 10.63 4.07 -6.80
CA SER A 137 9.42 4.04 -7.61
C SER A 137 8.97 5.45 -7.99
N LEU A 138 8.48 5.57 -9.23
CA LEU A 138 7.92 6.76 -9.82
C LEU A 138 6.48 6.45 -10.27
N GLY A 139 5.52 7.05 -9.58
CA GLY A 139 4.11 6.96 -9.88
C GLY A 139 3.57 8.22 -10.57
N PHE A 140 2.50 8.06 -11.33
CA PHE A 140 1.67 9.15 -11.79
C PHE A 140 0.22 8.85 -11.40
N GLY A 141 -0.34 9.64 -10.50
CA GLY A 141 -1.72 9.52 -10.08
C GLY A 141 -2.62 10.44 -10.89
N SER A 142 -3.71 9.90 -11.40
CA SER A 142 -4.82 10.66 -11.97
C SER A 142 -6.08 10.33 -11.20
N SER A 143 -6.84 11.35 -10.83
CA SER A 143 -8.15 11.22 -10.20
C SER A 143 -9.11 12.16 -10.88
N ARG A 144 -10.26 11.64 -11.28
CA ARG A 144 -11.32 12.39 -11.95
C ARG A 144 -12.59 12.24 -11.14
N LEU A 145 -13.29 13.34 -10.95
CA LEU A 145 -14.63 13.37 -10.38
C LEU A 145 -15.60 13.93 -11.42
N ASP A 146 -16.66 13.19 -11.71
CA ASP A 146 -17.70 13.59 -12.66
C ASP A 146 -18.78 14.42 -11.95
N SER A 147 -18.68 15.75 -12.07
CA SER A 147 -19.62 16.69 -11.46
C SER A 147 -21.07 16.46 -11.90
N GLY A 148 -21.31 15.91 -13.09
CA GLY A 148 -22.66 15.64 -13.60
C GLY A 148 -23.38 14.51 -12.84
N LYS A 149 -22.66 13.72 -12.05
CA LYS A 149 -23.22 12.69 -11.16
C LYS A 149 -23.37 13.17 -9.71
N LEU A 150 -22.89 14.37 -9.40
CA LEU A 150 -23.03 14.97 -8.08
C LEU A 150 -24.36 15.71 -8.00
N ILE A 151 -24.98 15.68 -6.82
CA ILE A 151 -26.17 16.46 -6.51
C ILE A 151 -25.74 17.53 -5.51
N PHE A 152 -25.89 18.79 -5.90
CA PHE A 152 -25.59 19.96 -5.07
C PHE A 152 -26.82 20.39 -4.28
N GLU A 153 -26.61 21.13 -3.19
CA GLU A 153 -27.69 21.54 -2.28
C GLU A 153 -28.72 22.43 -2.98
N ASP A 154 -28.27 23.33 -3.84
CA ASP A 154 -29.11 24.25 -4.59
C ASP A 154 -29.99 23.55 -5.64
N GLN A 155 -29.70 22.29 -5.95
CA GLN A 155 -30.54 21.47 -6.82
C GLN A 155 -31.71 20.81 -6.07
N LEU A 156 -31.68 20.78 -4.73
CA LEU A 156 -32.72 20.13 -3.91
C LEU A 156 -33.87 21.11 -3.63
N SER A 157 -35.03 20.89 -4.25
CA SER A 157 -36.25 21.65 -3.94
C SER A 157 -37.12 20.93 -2.92
N LEU A 158 -37.15 21.43 -1.68
CA LEU A 158 -38.01 20.90 -0.62
C LEU A 158 -39.52 21.11 -0.87
N VAL A 159 -39.87 22.09 -1.73
CA VAL A 159 -41.26 22.46 -2.01
C VAL A 159 -41.84 21.61 -3.14
N SER A 160 -41.07 21.38 -4.21
CA SER A 160 -41.55 20.65 -5.38
C SER A 160 -41.20 19.16 -5.36
N GLY A 161 -40.24 18.73 -4.55
CA GLY A 161 -39.78 17.33 -4.50
C GLY A 161 -38.99 16.88 -5.74
N TYR A 162 -38.68 17.79 -6.66
CA TYR A 162 -37.88 17.55 -7.86
C TYR A 162 -36.49 18.15 -7.73
N LEU A 163 -35.52 17.57 -8.45
CA LEU A 163 -34.18 18.11 -8.59
C LEU A 163 -34.15 19.16 -9.71
N GLN A 164 -33.52 20.31 -9.46
CA GLN A 164 -33.15 21.25 -10.54
C GLN A 164 -32.05 20.65 -11.40
N THR A 165 -32.11 20.88 -12.71
CA THR A 165 -31.20 20.25 -13.68
C THR A 165 -29.77 20.76 -13.60
N GLU A 166 -29.57 22.01 -13.19
CA GLU A 166 -28.26 22.66 -13.14
C GLU A 166 -28.02 23.22 -11.73
N SER A 167 -26.79 23.11 -11.25
CA SER A 167 -26.33 23.83 -10.06
C SER A 167 -25.80 25.21 -10.48
N GLN A 168 -26.06 26.21 -9.65
CA GLN A 168 -25.45 27.54 -9.72
C GLN A 168 -24.18 27.64 -8.86
N ASP A 169 -23.71 26.53 -8.28
CA ASP A 169 -22.46 26.49 -7.51
C ASP A 169 -21.23 26.66 -8.41
N PRO A 170 -20.43 27.73 -8.24
CA PRO A 170 -19.22 27.94 -9.03
C PRO A 170 -18.15 26.86 -8.81
N LEU A 171 -18.18 26.12 -7.70
CA LEU A 171 -17.27 25.01 -7.41
C LEU A 171 -17.57 23.78 -8.28
N ALA A 172 -18.82 23.60 -8.73
CA ALA A 172 -19.18 22.48 -9.61
C ALA A 172 -18.37 22.50 -10.91
N ALA A 173 -18.07 23.70 -11.43
CA ALA A 173 -17.25 23.91 -12.63
C ALA A 173 -15.74 23.74 -12.38
N GLN A 174 -15.30 23.82 -11.12
CA GLN A 174 -13.88 23.65 -10.73
C GLN A 174 -13.53 22.20 -10.41
N ILE A 175 -14.53 21.34 -10.17
CA ILE A 175 -14.35 19.90 -9.99
C ILE A 175 -14.04 19.27 -11.35
N GLY A 176 -12.87 18.64 -11.46
CA GLY A 176 -12.45 17.99 -12.69
C GLY A 176 -11.42 16.90 -12.45
N ASN A 177 -10.18 17.13 -12.91
CA ASN A 177 -9.11 16.15 -12.87
C ASN A 177 -7.95 16.64 -11.98
N SER A 178 -7.59 15.83 -10.98
CA SER A 178 -6.34 15.97 -10.23
C SER A 178 -5.29 15.01 -10.78
N ASN A 179 -4.14 15.55 -11.16
CA ASN A 179 -3.02 14.77 -11.68
C ASN A 179 -1.77 15.12 -10.88
N TYR A 180 -0.99 14.13 -10.48
CA TYR A 180 0.19 14.33 -9.65
C TYR A 180 1.25 13.26 -9.92
N LEU A 181 2.51 13.65 -9.71
CA LEU A 181 3.63 12.71 -9.65
C LEU A 181 3.78 12.21 -8.22
N ASP A 182 4.13 10.95 -8.06
CA ASP A 182 4.32 10.30 -6.77
C ASP A 182 5.69 9.63 -6.73
N LEU A 183 6.42 9.79 -5.62
CA LEU A 183 7.72 9.18 -5.40
C LEU A 183 7.66 8.22 -4.22
N GLY A 184 8.31 7.07 -4.38
CA GLY A 184 8.41 6.07 -3.31
C GLY A 184 9.77 5.39 -3.29
N ALA A 185 10.10 4.83 -2.13
CA ALA A 185 11.28 4.01 -1.92
C ALA A 185 10.89 2.79 -1.08
N SER A 186 11.54 1.66 -1.33
CA SER A 186 11.29 0.44 -0.57
C SER A 186 12.51 -0.45 -0.50
N PHE A 187 12.45 -1.44 0.37
CA PHE A 187 13.43 -2.50 0.41
C PHE A 187 12.79 -3.81 0.86
N ILE A 188 13.40 -4.91 0.45
CA ILE A 188 13.18 -6.25 1.00
C ILE A 188 14.54 -6.88 1.29
N VAL A 189 14.71 -7.45 2.48
CA VAL A 189 15.75 -8.41 2.80
C VAL A 189 15.09 -9.78 2.87
N HIS A 190 15.57 -10.75 2.12
CA HIS A 190 15.01 -12.10 2.16
C HIS A 190 16.09 -13.17 2.08
N SER A 191 15.73 -14.34 2.60
CA SER A 191 16.50 -15.57 2.53
C SER A 191 15.57 -16.75 2.17
N SER A 192 16.06 -17.99 2.29
CA SER A 192 15.28 -19.22 2.15
C SER A 192 14.16 -19.30 3.18
N ASN A 193 14.43 -18.88 4.42
CA ASN A 193 13.53 -19.09 5.56
C ASN A 193 12.78 -17.84 6.03
N TYR A 194 13.17 -16.65 5.58
CA TYR A 194 12.58 -15.42 6.09
C TYR A 194 12.54 -14.30 5.06
N LEU A 195 11.61 -13.37 5.28
CA LEU A 195 11.45 -12.14 4.54
C LEU A 195 11.17 -11.00 5.50
N PHE A 196 11.81 -9.86 5.28
CA PHE A 196 11.52 -8.61 5.96
C PHE A 196 11.59 -7.46 4.94
N GLY A 197 10.67 -6.52 5.01
CA GLY A 197 10.68 -5.39 4.09
C GLY A 197 9.97 -4.17 4.65
N GLY A 198 10.35 -3.02 4.12
CA GLY A 198 9.71 -1.74 4.40
C GLY A 198 9.47 -0.96 3.12
N SER A 199 8.42 -0.16 3.08
CA SER A 199 8.18 0.79 2.00
C SER A 199 7.70 2.13 2.53
N ILE A 200 8.08 3.18 1.79
CA ILE A 200 7.67 4.56 2.02
C ILE A 200 7.15 5.09 0.68
N LYS A 201 5.89 5.55 0.66
CA LYS A 201 5.24 6.16 -0.51
C LYS A 201 4.87 7.61 -0.22
N HIS A 202 4.57 8.37 -1.26
CA HIS A 202 4.23 9.79 -1.15
C HIS A 202 5.35 10.63 -0.55
N LEU A 203 6.61 10.28 -0.88
CA LEU A 203 7.80 11.00 -0.41
C LEU A 203 7.75 12.49 -0.76
N ASN A 204 7.18 12.81 -1.92
CA ASN A 204 7.01 14.19 -2.39
C ASN A 204 5.66 14.82 -1.98
N GLN A 205 4.87 14.15 -1.13
CA GLN A 205 3.57 14.60 -0.62
C GLN A 205 2.74 15.36 -1.67
N PRO A 206 2.37 14.70 -2.79
CA PRO A 206 1.75 15.40 -3.90
C PRO A 206 0.41 16.02 -3.52
N ASN A 207 0.14 17.21 -4.08
CA ASN A 207 -1.16 17.86 -3.97
C ASN A 207 -2.19 17.09 -4.82
N ILE A 208 -3.30 16.68 -4.19
CA ILE A 208 -4.39 15.91 -4.80
C ILE A 208 -5.69 16.71 -4.96
N SER A 209 -5.63 18.03 -4.77
CA SER A 209 -6.79 18.91 -4.98
C SER A 209 -7.27 18.85 -6.43
N TYR A 210 -8.58 18.93 -6.62
CA TYR A 210 -9.22 18.98 -7.93
C TYR A 210 -9.21 20.40 -8.53
N ASN A 211 -9.21 21.42 -7.67
CA ASN A 211 -9.20 22.83 -8.08
C ASN A 211 -7.79 23.45 -8.12
N LYS A 212 -6.73 22.72 -7.71
CA LYS A 212 -5.30 23.14 -7.73
C LYS A 212 -4.94 24.42 -6.97
N GLU A 213 -5.91 25.18 -6.48
CA GLU A 213 -5.70 26.41 -5.72
C GLU A 213 -5.39 26.14 -4.24
N ASN A 214 -5.85 25.00 -3.70
CA ASN A 214 -5.62 24.65 -2.31
C ASN A 214 -4.41 23.72 -2.17
N THR A 215 -3.35 24.21 -1.52
CA THR A 215 -2.12 23.45 -1.22
C THR A 215 -2.20 22.62 0.07
N GLU A 216 -3.28 22.73 0.84
CA GLU A 216 -3.47 22.01 2.09
C GLU A 216 -3.88 20.53 1.88
N PHE A 217 -4.32 20.17 0.68
CA PHE A 217 -4.73 18.81 0.33
C PHE A 217 -3.58 18.02 -0.31
N SER A 218 -2.58 17.66 0.48
CA SER A 218 -1.48 16.78 0.08
C SER A 218 -1.67 15.35 0.57
N LEU A 219 -1.14 14.38 -0.18
CA LEU A 219 -1.08 13.00 0.28
C LEU A 219 -0.04 12.87 1.40
N PRO A 220 -0.42 12.33 2.58
CA PRO A 220 0.54 12.08 3.65
C PRO A 220 1.50 10.97 3.25
N ILE A 221 2.72 11.02 3.80
CA ILE A 221 3.70 9.94 3.64
C ILE A 221 3.11 8.66 4.20
N ARG A 222 3.11 7.60 3.39
CA ARG A 222 2.62 6.28 3.78
C ARG A 222 3.81 5.38 4.09
N TYR A 223 3.79 4.77 5.26
CA TYR A 223 4.76 3.77 5.69
C TYR A 223 4.12 2.38 5.65
N SER A 224 4.88 1.38 5.23
CA SER A 224 4.49 -0.02 5.34
C SER A 224 5.66 -0.86 5.79
N VAL A 225 5.38 -1.86 6.62
CA VAL A 225 6.33 -2.86 7.07
C VAL A 225 5.70 -4.23 6.85
N GLN A 226 6.48 -5.17 6.33
CA GLN A 226 6.06 -6.52 6.04
C GLN A 226 7.13 -7.52 6.45
N GLY A 227 6.71 -8.69 6.91
CA GLY A 227 7.61 -9.76 7.28
C GLY A 227 6.94 -11.13 7.15
N GLY A 228 7.76 -12.15 6.95
CA GLY A 228 7.34 -13.54 6.85
C GLY A 228 8.46 -14.48 7.30
N TYR A 229 8.09 -15.63 7.83
CA TYR A 229 9.01 -16.68 8.24
C TYR A 229 8.43 -18.02 7.79
N GLU A 230 9.26 -18.83 7.14
CA GLU A 230 8.95 -20.19 6.73
C GLU A 230 9.62 -21.16 7.68
N PHE A 231 8.85 -22.15 8.15
CA PHE A 231 9.31 -23.17 9.07
C PHE A 231 8.90 -24.54 8.54
N ASP A 232 9.86 -25.44 8.41
CA ASP A 232 9.56 -26.83 8.05
C ASP A 232 8.91 -27.55 9.23
N ILE A 233 7.69 -28.03 9.00
CA ILE A 233 6.88 -28.72 10.02
C ILE A 233 7.37 -30.17 10.21
N ASN A 234 8.16 -30.70 9.26
CA ASN A 234 8.74 -32.03 9.33
C ASN A 234 10.26 -32.02 9.01
N PRO A 235 11.10 -31.69 10.00
CA PRO A 235 12.56 -31.57 9.84
C PRO A 235 13.29 -32.90 9.63
#